data_AF-A0A841NE74-F1
#
_entry.id   AF-A0A841NE74-F1
#
_cell.length_a   1.000
_cell.length_b   1.000
_cell.length_c   1.000
_cell.angle_alpha   90.00
_cell.angle_beta   90.00
_cell.angle_gamma   90.00
#
_symmetry.space_group_name_H-M   'P 1'
#
loop_
_entity.id
_entity.type
_entity.pdbx_description
1 polymer ?
#
loop_
_entity_poly.entity_id
_entity_poly.type
_entity_poly.pdbx_seq_one_letter_code
_entity_poly.pdbx_strand_id
1 'polypeptide(L)' 'MKNSNLHNGKKLNKRELRTIRGGKEMCVDPATGQCRKYGIGCAELKCQLIDL' A
#
# COMPACT_ATOMS: atom_id res chain seq x y z
N MET A 1 -4.08 -14.42 13.46
CA MET A 1 -4.60 -14.44 12.07
C MET A 1 -5.13 -15.82 11.78
N LYS A 2 -6.41 -15.97 11.40
CA LYS A 2 -6.94 -17.25 10.91
C LYS A 2 -6.28 -17.52 9.55
N ASN A 3 -5.51 -18.61 9.45
CA ASN A 3 -4.82 -19.02 8.24
C ASN A 3 -5.81 -19.69 7.29
N SER A 4 -6.69 -18.89 6.67
CA SER A 4 -7.57 -19.36 5.62
C SER A 4 -6.70 -19.58 4.37
N ASN A 5 -6.30 -20.82 4.12
CA ASN A 5 -5.65 -21.21 2.86
C ASN A 5 -6.65 -21.02 1.72
N LEU A 6 -6.80 -19.77 1.23
CA LEU A 6 -7.53 -19.42 0.02
C LEU A 6 -6.75 -19.95 -1.19
N HIS A 7 -6.78 -21.27 -1.41
CA HIS A 7 -6.26 -21.88 -2.65
C HIS A 7 -7.09 -21.52 -3.89
N ASN A 8 -8.09 -20.65 -3.76
CA ASN A 8 -8.94 -20.15 -4.85
C ASN A 8 -8.31 -18.95 -5.60
N GLY A 9 -7.15 -18.44 -5.16
CA GLY A 9 -6.46 -17.35 -5.84
C GLY A 9 -5.69 -17.84 -7.07
N LYS A 10 -5.91 -17.21 -8.24
CA LYS A 10 -5.08 -17.44 -9.43
C LYS A 10 -3.64 -16.99 -9.13
N LYS A 11 -2.68 -17.92 -9.17
CA LYS A 11 -1.26 -17.59 -9.06
C LYS A 11 -0.84 -16.75 -10.28
N LEU A 12 -0.45 -15.50 -10.03
CA LEU A 12 0.04 -14.60 -11.07
C LEU A 12 1.44 -15.00 -11.53
N ASN A 13 1.70 -14.87 -12.82
CA ASN A 13 3.04 -15.06 -13.38
C ASN A 13 3.94 -13.82 -13.17
N LYS A 14 5.24 -13.93 -13.46
CA LYS A 14 6.21 -12.84 -13.23
C LYS A 14 5.90 -11.55 -14.00
N ARG A 15 5.22 -11.65 -15.15
CA ARG A 15 4.78 -10.48 -15.95
C ARG A 15 3.57 -9.82 -15.30
N GLU A 16 2.57 -10.60 -14.91
CA GLU A 16 1.38 -10.13 -14.20
C GLU A 16 1.74 -9.47 -12.85
N LEU A 17 2.69 -10.05 -12.10
CA LEU A 17 3.21 -9.45 -10.87
C LEU A 17 3.87 -8.08 -11.11
N ARG A 18 4.61 -7.90 -12.20
CA ARG A 18 5.23 -6.62 -12.58
C ARG A 18 4.22 -5.58 -13.05
N THR A 19 3.04 -6.01 -13.53
CA THR A 19 1.97 -5.11 -13.93
C THR A 19 1.10 -4.63 -12.77
N ILE A 20 1.20 -5.26 -11.60
CA ILE A 20 0.57 -4.73 -10.38
C ILE A 20 1.31 -3.45 -10.01
N ARG A 21 0.79 -2.33 -10.50
CA ARG A 21 1.13 -0.99 -10.02
C ARG A 21 0.20 -0.71 -8.85
N GLY A 22 0.68 -0.92 -7.63
CA GLY A 22 -0.17 -0.78 -6.46
C GLY A 22 0.53 -1.15 -5.17
N GLY A 23 0.33 -0.29 -4.18
CA GLY A 23 1.01 -0.30 -2.90
C GLY A 23 1.28 1.15 -2.56
N LYS A 24 0.36 1.76 -1.82
CA LYS A 24 0.63 3.07 -1.25
C LYS A 24 1.70 2.89 -0.16
N GLU A 25 2.73 3.73 -0.12
CA GLU A 25 3.78 3.64 0.89
C GLU A 25 3.22 4.09 2.24
N MET A 26 3.62 3.43 3.33
CA MET A 26 3.32 3.94 4.67
C MET A 26 4.14 5.20 4.89
N CYS A 27 3.47 6.35 4.82
CA CYS A 27 4.11 7.65 4.94
C CYS A 27 4.15 8.15 6.38
N VAL A 28 3.50 7.44 7.31
CA VAL A 28 3.55 7.76 8.73
C VAL A 28 4.74 7.13 9.42
N ASP A 29 5.32 7.90 10.33
CA ASP A 29 6.27 7.37 11.30
C ASP A 29 5.50 6.59 12.39
N PRO A 30 5.81 5.31 12.60
CA PRO A 30 5.06 4.46 13.54
C PRO A 30 5.30 4.83 15.01
N ALA A 31 6.36 5.59 15.33
CA ALA A 31 6.66 5.98 16.71
C ALA A 31 5.94 7.28 17.10
N THR A 32 5.84 8.24 16.17
CA THR A 32 5.27 9.57 16.45
C THR A 32 3.87 9.77 15.87
N GLY A 33 3.45 8.93 14.92
CA GLY A 33 2.19 9.07 14.21
C GLY A 33 2.15 10.26 13.24
N GLN A 34 3.27 10.96 13.03
CA GLN A 34 3.38 12.08 12.10
C GLN A 34 3.71 11.60 10.68
N CYS A 35 3.39 12.41 9.67
CA CYS A 35 3.75 12.11 8.29
C CYS A 35 5.24 12.40 8.08
N ARG A 36 6.01 11.37 7.71
CA ARG A 36 7.42 11.48 7.30
C ARG A 36 7.54 12.02 5.87
N LYS A 37 6.55 11.73 5.03
CA LYS A 37 6.48 12.16 3.64
C LYS A 37 5.05 12.52 3.27
N TYR A 38 4.93 13.39 2.28
CA TYR A 38 3.64 13.77 1.73
C TYR A 38 3.63 13.50 0.22
N GLY A 39 2.56 12.88 -0.27
CA GLY A 39 2.41 12.59 -1.70
C GLY A 39 1.24 11.67 -2.02
N ILE A 40 0.83 11.66 -3.29
CA ILE A 40 -0.25 10.81 -3.81
C ILE A 40 0.03 9.30 -3.64
N GLY A 41 1.31 8.94 -3.46
CA GLY A 41 1.76 7.59 -3.17
C GLY A 41 1.57 7.15 -1.72
N CYS A 42 1.20 8.04 -0.79
CA CYS A 42 1.05 7.70 0.63
C CYS A 42 -0.24 6.94 0.93
N ALA A 43 -0.18 5.93 1.80
CA ALA A 43 -1.34 5.12 2.20
C ALA A 43 -2.34 5.95 2.99
N GLU A 44 -1.82 6.83 3.84
CA GLU A 44 -2.58 7.63 4.76
C GLU A 44 -3.12 8.90 4.10
N LEU A 45 -4.44 9.13 4.19
CA LEU A 45 -5.11 10.31 3.64
C LEU A 45 -4.55 11.62 4.19
N LYS A 46 -4.20 11.65 5.49
CA LYS A 46 -3.56 12.81 6.13
C LYS A 46 -2.19 13.16 5.56
N CYS A 47 -1.53 12.22 4.89
CA CYS A 47 -0.22 12.40 4.26
C CYS A 47 -0.34 12.50 2.72
N GLN A 48 -1.53 12.42 2.15
CA GLN A 48 -1.72 12.65 0.73
C GLN A 48 -1.85 14.16 0.51
N LEU A 49 -1.02 14.69 -0.39
CA LEU A 49 -1.22 16.04 -0.95
C LEU A 49 -2.41 15.97 -1.89
N ILE A 50 -3.61 15.97 -1.32
CA ILE A 50 -4.84 16.15 -2.07
C ILE A 50 -4.90 17.66 -2.34
N ASP A 51 -4.58 18.07 -3.58
CA ASP A 51 -4.93 19.41 -4.05
C ASP A 51 -6.44 19.55 -3.89
N LEU A 52 -6.86 20.52 -3.07
CA LEU A 52 -8.26 20.81 -2.76
C LEU A 52 -8.90 21.62 -3.89
#